data_AF-A0A7X5DZQ5-F1
#
_entry.id   AF-A0A7X5DZQ5-F1
#
_cell.length_a   1.000
_cell.length_b   1.000
_cell.length_c   1.000
_cell.angle_alpha   90.00
_cell.angle_beta   90.00
_cell.angle_gamma   90.00
#
_symmetry.space_group_name_H-M   'P 1'
#
loop_
_entity.id
_entity.type
_entity.pdbx_description
1 polymer ?
#
loop_
_entity_poly.entity_id
_entity_poly.type
_entity_poly.pdbx_seq_one_letter_code
_entity_poly.pdbx_strand_id
1 'polypeptide(L)' 'MAVKAIAHSYWRRVRDGARAFGSLPASVREDVRTLAREDVQAGRLSPEQFAQLTGEIYEETEAV' A
#
# COMPACT_ATOMS: atom_id res chain seq x y z
N MET A 1 9.18 0.57 -11.23
CA MET A 1 8.86 2.01 -11.39
C MET A 1 9.40 2.76 -10.18
N ALA A 2 9.78 4.02 -10.32
CA ALA A 2 10.13 4.83 -9.16
C ALA A 2 8.85 5.31 -8.47
N VAL A 3 8.69 4.97 -7.18
CA VAL A 3 7.57 5.45 -6.36
C VAL A 3 7.66 6.97 -6.24
N LYS A 4 6.57 7.68 -6.53
CA LYS A 4 6.54 9.14 -6.37
C LYS A 4 6.64 9.50 -4.90
N ALA A 5 7.43 10.52 -4.56
CA ALA A 5 7.58 11.00 -3.18
C ALA A 5 6.22 11.32 -2.50
N ILE A 6 5.26 11.83 -3.28
CA ILE A 6 3.91 12.14 -2.77
C ILE A 6 3.14 10.90 -2.32
N ALA A 7 3.42 9.72 -2.88
CA ALA A 7 2.78 8.46 -2.50
C ALA A 7 3.09 8.07 -1.06
N HIS A 8 4.30 8.36 -0.55
CA HIS A 8 4.65 8.12 0.85
C HIS A 8 3.75 8.90 1.81
N SER A 9 3.44 10.15 1.50
CA SER A 9 2.53 10.98 2.29
C SER A 9 1.11 10.42 2.31
N TYR A 10 0.63 9.93 1.16
CA TYR A 10 -0.67 9.26 1.07
C TYR A 10 -0.69 7.94 1.83
N TRP A 11 0.35 7.13 1.68
CA TRP A 11 0.48 5.84 2.36
C TRP A 11 0.45 6.01 3.88
N ARG A 12 1.20 6.98 4.42
CA ARG A 12 1.16 7.33 5.85
C ARG A 12 -0.25 7.65 6.31
N ARG A 13 -0.99 8.49 5.56
CA ARG A 13 -2.39 8.83 5.91
C ARG A 13 -3.34 7.64 5.83
N VAL A 14 -3.10 6.69 4.93
CA VAL A 14 -3.87 5.45 4.85
C VAL A 14 -3.60 4.57 6.08
N ARG A 15 -2.33 4.39 6.44
CA ARG A 15 -1.93 3.65 7.65
C ARG A 15 -2.50 4.25 8.93
N ASP A 16 -2.50 5.57 9.04
CA ASP A 16 -3.04 6.28 10.20
C ASP A 16 -4.59 6.28 10.24
N GLY A 17 -5.26 5.66 9.26
CA GLY A 17 -6.73 5.64 9.15
C GLY A 17 -7.35 6.99 8.76
N ALA A 18 -6.53 8.02 8.51
CA ALA A 18 -6.97 9.36 8.15
C ALA A 18 -7.51 9.46 6.71
N ARG A 19 -7.25 8.44 5.88
CA ARG A 19 -7.75 8.37 4.50
C ARG A 19 -7.97 6.93 4.06
N ALA A 20 -9.07 6.66 3.35
CA ALA A 20 -9.31 5.36 2.73
C ALA A 20 -8.51 5.20 1.43
N PHE A 21 -7.92 4.02 1.19
CA PHE A 21 -7.14 3.72 -0.03
C PHE A 21 -7.96 3.90 -1.32
N GLY A 22 -9.24 3.52 -1.32
CA GLY A 22 -10.14 3.72 -2.47
C GLY A 22 -10.36 5.18 -2.87
N SER A 23 -10.15 6.13 -1.94
CA SER A 23 -10.27 7.57 -2.19
C SER A 23 -9.01 8.21 -2.80
N LEU A 24 -7.94 7.42 -2.98
CA LEU A 24 -6.69 7.93 -3.54
C LEU A 24 -6.82 8.20 -5.04
N PRO A 25 -6.17 9.28 -5.55
CA PRO A 25 -6.06 9.50 -6.98
C PRO A 25 -5.42 8.30 -7.69
N ALA A 26 -5.91 7.94 -8.88
CA ALA A 26 -5.38 6.82 -9.65
C ALA A 26 -3.86 6.95 -9.92
N SER A 27 -3.38 8.19 -10.09
CA SER A 27 -1.97 8.51 -10.35
C SER A 27 -0.99 8.20 -9.22
N VAL A 28 -1.48 7.94 -8.01
CA VAL A 28 -0.67 7.57 -6.82
C VAL A 28 -1.11 6.24 -6.21
N ARG A 29 -2.23 5.67 -6.65
CA ARG A 29 -2.79 4.45 -6.05
C ARG A 29 -1.88 3.24 -6.24
N GLU A 30 -1.30 3.09 -7.43
CA GLU A 30 -0.32 2.04 -7.73
C GLU A 30 0.96 2.19 -6.92
N ASP A 31 1.46 3.42 -6.79
CA ASP A 31 2.63 3.74 -5.97
C ASP A 31 2.38 3.40 -4.49
N VAL A 32 1.20 3.76 -3.94
CA VAL A 32 0.82 3.43 -2.56
C VAL A 32 0.65 1.92 -2.38
N ARG A 33 0.11 1.20 -3.37
CA ARG A 33 0.05 -0.26 -3.34
C ARG A 33 1.44 -0.88 -3.28
N THR A 34 2.38 -0.36 -4.06
CA THR A 34 3.78 -0.79 -4.04
C THR A 34 4.39 -0.60 -2.65
N LEU A 35 4.21 0.59 -2.05
CA LEU A 35 4.67 0.86 -0.69
C LEU A 35 4.05 -0.06 0.37
N ALA A 36 2.76 -0.36 0.23
CA ALA A 36 2.08 -1.27 1.14
C ALA A 36 2.64 -2.70 1.03
N ARG A 37 2.95 -3.17 -0.19
CA ARG A 37 3.60 -4.47 -0.42
C ARG A 37 5.03 -4.50 0.15
N GLU A 38 5.81 -3.44 -0.05
CA GLU A 38 7.15 -3.31 0.54
C GLU A 38 7.11 -3.34 2.07
N ASP A 39 6.10 -2.72 2.68
CA ASP A 39 5.89 -2.79 4.13
C ASP A 39 5.54 -4.20 4.60
N VAL A 40 4.80 -4.99 3.80
CA VAL A 40 4.57 -6.42 4.09
C VAL A 40 5.86 -7.23 4.01
N GLN A 41 6.61 -7.08 2.91
CA GLN A 41 7.89 -7.76 2.71
C GLN A 41 8.94 -7.41 3.77
N ALA A 42 8.92 -6.17 4.27
CA ALA A 42 9.78 -5.72 5.35
C ALA A 42 9.29 -6.15 6.74
N GLY A 43 8.17 -6.86 6.85
CA GLY A 43 7.57 -7.27 8.13
C GLY A 43 7.00 -6.12 8.96
N ARG A 44 6.80 -4.94 8.37
CA ARG A 44 6.20 -3.75 9.02
C ARG A 44 4.68 -3.74 8.95
N LEU A 45 4.10 -4.57 8.10
CA LEU A 45 2.66 -4.73 7.88
C LEU A 45 2.37 -6.22 7.70
N SER A 46 1.29 -6.73 8.30
CA SER A 46 0.86 -8.10 8.01
C SER A 46 0.05 -8.18 6.70
N PRO A 47 -0.02 -9.35 6.04
CA PRO A 47 -0.89 -9.56 4.88
C PRO A 47 -2.37 -9.21 5.15
N GLU A 48 -2.86 -9.47 6.37
CA GLU A 48 -4.22 -9.13 6.79
C GLU A 48 -4.41 -7.61 6.89
N GLN A 49 -3.43 -6.91 7.46
CA GLN A 49 -3.45 -5.45 7.53
C GLN A 49 -3.37 -4.81 6.15
N PHE A 50 -2.59 -5.38 5.23
CA PHE A 50 -2.58 -4.98 3.83
C PHE A 50 -3.99 -5.07 3.22
N ALA A 51 -4.68 -6.19 3.43
CA ALA A 51 -6.03 -6.38 2.93
C ALA A 51 -7.05 -5.43 3.57
N GLN A 52 -6.92 -5.14 4.86
CA GLN A 52 -7.77 -4.17 5.55
C GLN A 52 -7.56 -2.74 5.03
N LEU A 53 -6.31 -2.34 4.77
CA LEU A 53 -5.98 -0.97 4.36
C LEU A 53 -6.26 -0.71 2.88
N THR A 54 -5.96 -1.69 2.01
CA THR A 54 -6.05 -1.54 0.56
C THR A 54 -7.35 -2.11 -0.02
N GLY A 55 -8.01 -3.03 0.69
CA GLY A 55 -9.13 -3.81 0.17
C GLY A 55 -8.72 -4.92 -0.80
N GLU A 56 -7.42 -5.17 -0.94
CA GLU A 56 -6.86 -6.17 -1.86
C GLU A 56 -6.20 -7.30 -1.07
N ILE A 57 -6.37 -8.54 -1.54
CA ILE A 57 -5.67 -9.68 -0.93
C ILE A 57 -4.18 -9.54 -1.29
N TYR A 58 -3.31 -9.63 -0.29
CA TYR A 58 -1.88 -9.75 -0.53
C TYR A 58 -1.61 -11.16 -1.08
N GLU A 59 -1.65 -11.28 -2.39
CA GLU A 59 -1.11 -12.44 -3.09
C GLU A 59 0.39 -12.20 -3.19
N GLU A 60 1.15 -12.93 -2.38
CA GLU A 60 2.57 -13.10 -2.61
C GLU A 60 2.66 -13.85 -3.94
N THR A 61 2.73 -13.12 -5.04
CA THR A 61 3.12 -13.71 -6.32
C THR A 61 4.49 -14.30 -6.05
N GLU A 62 4.54 -15.61 -5.81
CA GLU A 62 5.76 -16.39 -5.79
C GLU A 62 6.51 -16.01 -7.06
N ALA A 63 7.58 -15.24 -6.88
CA ALA A 63 8.55 -15.02 -7.93
C ALA A 63 9.26 -16.37 -8.10
N VAL A 64 8.68 -17.23 -8.95
CA VAL A 64 9.32 -18.42 -9.51
C VAL A 64 10.40 -17.97 -10.50
#